data_AF-A0A399SRJ7-F1
#
_entry.id   AF-A0A399SRJ7-F1
#
_cell.length_a   1.000
_cell.length_b   1.000
_cell.length_c   1.000
_cell.angle_alpha   90.00
_cell.angle_beta   90.00
_cell.angle_gamma   90.00
#
_symmetry.space_group_name_H-M   'P 1'
#
loop_
_entity.id
_entity.type
_entity.pdbx_description
1 polymer ?
#
loop_
_entity_poly.entity_id
_entity_poly.type
_entity_poly.pdbx_seq_one_letter_code
_entity_poly.pdbx_strand_id
1 'polypeptide(L)'
;MLIDKNTREELNHLFYLLKLQDRFANSSPDKQVKIEQIIAYLEIVHAELRNTSRKRKLVFVDCGAGNCYLSFLIYYFYHKIESRELEIARRARGSR
;
A
#
# COMPACT_ATOMS: atom_id res chain seq x y z
N MET A 1 -14.93 0.93 6.44
CA MET A 1 -13.61 0.71 5.83
C MET A 1 -13.81 0.00 4.51
N LEU A 2 -13.13 0.44 3.46
CA LEU A 2 -13.14 -0.26 2.16
C LEU A 2 -12.29 -1.52 2.22
N ILE A 3 -11.30 -1.53 3.11
CA ILE A 3 -10.47 -2.70 3.43
C ILE A 3 -11.25 -3.59 4.40
N ASP A 4 -11.56 -4.80 3.97
CA ASP A 4 -12.25 -5.80 4.79
C ASP A 4 -11.31 -6.50 5.77
N LYS A 5 -11.88 -7.37 6.62
CA LYS A 5 -11.12 -8.10 7.64
C LYS A 5 -10.04 -9.00 7.04
N ASN A 6 -10.34 -9.68 5.92
CA ASN A 6 -9.39 -10.60 5.28
C ASN A 6 -8.20 -9.84 4.71
N THR A 7 -8.48 -8.72 4.04
CA THR A 7 -7.46 -7.81 3.52
C THR A 7 -6.59 -7.26 4.64
N ARG A 8 -7.20 -6.93 5.80
CA ARG A 8 -6.46 -6.48 6.98
C ARG A 8 -5.57 -7.59 7.56
N GLU A 9 -6.01 -8.84 7.54
CA GLU A 9 -5.19 -9.99 7.93
C GLU A 9 -4.01 -10.21 6.97
N GLU A 10 -4.20 -10.06 5.66
CA GLU A 10 -3.10 -10.13 4.69
C GLU A 10 -2.10 -8.98 4.84
N LEU A 11 -2.58 -7.79 5.18
CA LEU A 11 -1.74 -6.65 5.53
C LEU A 11 -0.93 -6.87 6.82
N ASN A 12 -1.38 -7.72 7.73
CA ASN A 12 -0.60 -8.01 8.93
C ASN A 12 0.75 -8.65 8.61
N HIS A 13 0.79 -9.51 7.59
CA HIS A 13 2.04 -10.07 7.11
C HIS A 13 2.98 -8.98 6.59
N LEU A 14 2.45 -8.01 5.84
CA LEU A 14 3.22 -6.85 5.38
C LEU A 14 3.74 -6.01 6.56
N PHE A 15 2.91 -5.69 7.55
CA PHE A 15 3.32 -4.90 8.71
C PHE A 15 4.39 -5.61 9.55
N TYR A 16 4.34 -6.95 9.63
CA TYR A 16 5.39 -7.74 10.25
C TYR A 16 6.73 -7.62 9.48
N LEU A 17 6.71 -7.79 8.16
CA LEU A 17 7.90 -7.65 7.31
C LEU A 17 8.52 -6.24 7.42
N LEU A 18 7.68 -5.22 7.54
CA LEU A 18 8.10 -3.82 7.69
C LEU A 18 8.49 -3.45 9.13
N LYS A 19 8.51 -4.43 10.06
CA LYS A 19 8.82 -4.27 11.48
C LYS A 19 7.92 -3.25 12.19
N LEU A 20 6.72 -3.03 11.66
CA LEU A 20 5.68 -2.21 12.29
C LEU A 20 4.95 -2.98 13.39
N GLN A 21 4.93 -4.30 13.31
CA GLN A 21 4.40 -5.17 14.35
C GLN A 21 5.22 -6.44 14.51
N ASP A 22 5.00 -7.17 15.60
CA ASP A 22 5.56 -8.50 15.82
C ASP A 22 4.71 -9.61 15.17
N ARG A 23 5.14 -10.86 15.33
CA ARG A 23 4.42 -12.05 14.82
C ARG A 23 3.06 -12.30 15.47
N PHE A 24 2.78 -11.64 16.59
CA PHE A 24 1.52 -11.72 17.32
C PHE A 24 0.65 -10.47 17.09
N ALA A 25 1.01 -9.64 16.09
CA ALA A 25 0.36 -8.37 15.77
C ALA A 25 0.42 -7.30 16.88
N ASN A 26 1.37 -7.42 17.82
CA ASN A 26 1.62 -6.36 18.79
C ASN A 26 2.50 -5.28 18.20
N SER A 27 2.16 -4.03 18.51
CA SER A 27 2.84 -2.83 18.04
C SER A 27 2.94 -1.80 19.15
N SER A 28 4.05 -1.08 19.23
CA SER A 28 4.15 0.11 20.08
C SER A 28 3.21 1.22 19.58
N PRO A 29 2.77 2.15 20.44
CA PRO A 29 1.77 3.17 20.06
C PRO A 29 2.17 3.99 18.82
N ASP A 30 3.45 4.35 18.69
CA ASP A 30 3.98 5.08 17.54
C ASP A 30 3.88 4.28 16.22
N LYS A 31 4.06 2.96 16.29
CA LYS A 31 3.93 2.08 15.13
C LYS A 31 2.46 1.83 14.79
N GLN A 32 1.58 1.76 15.77
CA GLN A 32 0.13 1.70 15.53
C GLN A 32 -0.35 2.92 14.76
N VAL A 33 0.09 4.13 15.12
CA VAL A 33 -0.21 5.36 14.37
C VAL A 33 0.26 5.25 12.91
N LYS A 34 1.48 4.74 12.68
CA LYS A 34 1.98 4.53 11.31
C LYS A 34 1.16 3.50 10.53
N ILE A 35 0.75 2.41 11.17
CA ILE A 35 -0.12 1.39 10.56
C ILE A 35 -1.45 2.02 10.13
N GLU A 36 -2.09 2.79 11.00
CA GLU A 36 -3.35 3.45 10.68
C GLU A 36 -3.18 4.50 9.55
N GLN A 37 -2.06 5.23 9.50
CA GLN A 37 -1.75 6.11 8.38
C GLN A 37 -1.60 5.35 7.06
N ILE A 38 -0.97 4.18 7.08
CA ILE A 38 -0.80 3.31 5.91
C ILE A 38 -2.15 2.77 5.43
N ILE A 39 -2.99 2.30 6.35
CA ILE A 39 -4.34 1.81 6.05
C ILE A 39 -5.17 2.93 5.44
N ALA A 40 -5.20 4.11 6.07
CA ALA A 40 -5.93 5.27 5.56
C ALA A 40 -5.46 5.68 4.16
N TYR A 41 -4.14 5.66 3.90
CA TYR A 41 -3.59 5.91 2.56
C TYR A 41 -4.10 4.89 1.53
N LEU A 42 -4.05 3.60 1.85
CA LEU A 42 -4.57 2.54 0.96
C LEU A 42 -6.07 2.71 0.71
N GLU A 43 -6.85 3.05 1.74
CA GLU A 43 -8.29 3.29 1.61
C GLU A 43 -8.60 4.45 0.67
N ILE A 44 -7.87 5.56 0.76
CA ILE A 44 -8.01 6.70 -0.14
C ILE A 44 -7.75 6.26 -1.59
N VAL A 45 -6.62 5.58 -1.84
CA VAL A 45 -6.29 5.11 -3.20
C VAL A 45 -7.32 4.11 -3.70
N HIS A 46 -7.80 3.20 -2.85
CA HIS A 46 -8.80 2.21 -3.21
C HIS A 46 -10.16 2.85 -3.52
N ALA A 47 -10.55 3.88 -2.77
CA ALA A 47 -11.78 4.63 -3.02
C ALA A 47 -11.78 5.26 -4.42
N GLU A 48 -10.65 5.84 -4.84
CA GLU A 48 -10.48 6.44 -6.18
C GLU A 48 -10.56 5.38 -7.29
N LEU A 49 -10.08 4.17 -7.01
CA LEU A 49 -10.04 3.08 -8.00
C LEU A 49 -11.28 2.20 -8.02
N ARG A 50 -12.24 2.38 -7.10
CA ARG A 50 -13.38 1.45 -6.90
C ARG A 50 -14.24 1.23 -8.15
N ASN A 51 -14.35 2.25 -9.01
CA ASN A 51 -15.14 2.19 -10.25
C ASN A 51 -14.30 1.74 -11.46
N THR A 52 -13.01 1.47 -11.27
CA THR A 52 -12.11 1.03 -12.33
C THR A 52 -12.22 -0.48 -12.50
N SER A 53 -12.45 -0.93 -13.74
CA SER A 53 -12.48 -2.36 -14.07
C SER A 53 -11.23 -3.10 -13.56
N ARG A 54 -11.43 -4.23 -12.88
CA ARG A 54 -10.35 -5.09 -12.38
C ARG A 54 -9.49 -5.69 -13.49
N LYS A 55 -10.02 -5.83 -14.72
CA LYS A 55 -9.28 -6.34 -15.89
C LYS A 55 -8.30 -5.32 -16.48
N ARG A 56 -8.42 -4.04 -16.12
CA ARG A 56 -7.51 -3.01 -16.59
C ARG A 56 -6.24 -2.98 -15.74
N LYS A 57 -5.10 -2.97 -16.42
CA LYS A 57 -3.79 -2.68 -15.82
C LYS A 57 -3.83 -1.32 -15.12
N LEU A 58 -3.36 -1.30 -13.88
CA LEU A 58 -3.17 -0.06 -13.12
C LEU A 58 -1.81 0.54 -13.45
N VAL A 59 -1.76 1.85 -13.67
CA VAL A 59 -0.49 2.58 -13.84
C VAL A 59 -0.44 3.69 -12.80
N PHE A 60 0.49 3.58 -11.86
CA PHE A 60 0.76 4.60 -10.86
C PHE A 60 2.00 5.39 -11.25
N VAL A 61 1.95 6.71 -11.08
CA VAL A 61 3.12 7.58 -11.27
C VAL A 61 3.58 8.08 -9.91
N ASP A 62 4.71 7.58 -9.42
CA ASP A 62 5.30 8.02 -8.17
C ASP A 62 6.15 9.28 -8.41
N CYS A 63 5.64 10.42 -7.94
CA CYS A 63 6.30 11.71 -7.97
C CYS A 63 6.95 11.99 -6.62
N GLY A 64 8.27 11.81 -6.52
CA GLY A 64 9.01 12.10 -5.29
C GLY A 64 9.21 10.89 -4.36
N ALA A 65 9.30 9.69 -4.93
CA ALA A 65 9.39 8.40 -4.27
C ALA A 65 10.30 8.28 -3.02
N GLY A 66 11.31 9.14 -2.83
CA GLY A 66 12.23 9.03 -1.69
C GLY A 66 12.82 7.62 -1.57
N ASN A 67 12.52 6.92 -0.46
CA ASN A 67 12.89 5.52 -0.19
C ASN A 67 11.94 4.47 -0.82
N CYS A 68 11.02 4.90 -1.68
CA CYS A 68 10.03 4.12 -2.41
C CYS A 68 9.05 3.31 -1.53
N TYR A 69 8.91 3.64 -0.25
CA TYR A 69 8.08 2.87 0.69
C TYR A 69 6.60 2.81 0.28
N LEU A 70 6.00 3.94 -0.08
CA LEU A 70 4.58 3.99 -0.47
C LEU A 70 4.34 3.28 -1.82
N SER A 71 5.29 3.38 -2.76
CA SER A 71 5.22 2.61 -4.00
C SER A 71 5.30 1.11 -3.77
N PHE A 72 6.17 0.65 -2.87
CA PHE A 72 6.22 -0.75 -2.49
C PHE A 72 4.91 -1.23 -1.84
N LEU A 73 4.32 -0.40 -0.97
CA LEU A 73 3.03 -0.67 -0.34
C LEU A 73 1.90 -0.82 -1.38
N ILE A 74 1.80 0.11 -2.34
CA ILE A 74 0.84 0.06 -3.45
C ILE A 74 1.07 -1.19 -4.29
N TYR A 75 2.32 -1.49 -4.63
CA TYR A 75 2.68 -2.69 -5.36
C TYR A 75 2.23 -3.95 -4.62
N TYR A 76 2.58 -4.08 -3.34
CA TYR A 76 2.23 -5.25 -2.54
C TYR A 76 0.71 -5.42 -2.47
N PHE A 77 -0.02 -4.35 -2.14
CA PHE A 77 -1.48 -4.42 -2.01
C PHE A 77 -2.15 -4.82 -3.34
N TYR A 78 -1.87 -4.09 -4.42
CA TYR A 78 -2.59 -4.35 -5.67
C TYR A 78 -2.13 -5.59 -6.41
N HIS A 79 -0.85 -5.95 -6.32
CA HIS A 79 -0.32 -7.13 -7.01
C HIS A 79 -0.52 -8.42 -6.20
N LYS A 80 -0.22 -8.40 -4.89
CA LYS A 80 -0.26 -9.63 -4.07
C LYS A 80 -1.64 -9.91 -3.49
N ILE A 81 -2.34 -8.89 -2.99
CA ILE A 81 -3.64 -9.08 -2.33
C ILE A 81 -4.76 -9.04 -3.39
N GLU A 82 -4.86 -7.95 -4.13
CA GLU A 82 -5.93 -7.75 -5.12
C GLU A 82 -5.70 -8.48 -6.46
N SER A 83 -4.53 -9.11 -6.64
CA SER A 83 -4.16 -9.86 -7.86
C SER A 83 -4.35 -9.06 -9.17
N ARG A 84 -4.02 -7.77 -9.15
CA ARG A 84 -4.12 -6.88 -10.31
C ARG A 84 -2.80 -6.77 -11.05
N GLU A 85 -2.89 -6.63 -12.37
CA GLU A 85 -1.76 -6.20 -13.19
C GLU A 85 -1.49 -4.71 -12.90
N LEU A 86 -0.24 -4.38 -12.59
CA LEU A 86 0.13 -3.01 -12.24
C LEU A 86 1.53 -2.63 -12.73
N GLU A 87 1.73 -1.34 -12.96
CA GLU A 87 3.02 -0.71 -13.23
C GLU A 87 3.16 0.53 -12.37
N ILE A 88 4.36 0.75 -11.82
CA ILE A 88 4.70 1.96 -11.09
C ILE A 88 5.84 2.65 -11.83
N ALA A 89 5.51 3.75 -12.50
CA ALA A 89 6.48 4.60 -13.17
C ALA A 89 7.01 5.65 -12.19
N ARG A 90 8.34 5.77 -12.10
CA ARG A 90 8.96 6.80 -11.26
C ARG A 90 9.29 8.03 -12.10
N ARG A 91 8.81 9.19 -11.68
CA ARG A 91 9.24 10.46 -12.27
C ARG A 91 10.44 11.00 -11.50
N ALA A 92 11.64 10.82 -12.04
CA ALA A 92 12.82 11.52 -11.54
C ALA A 92 12.66 13.03 -11.79
N ARG A 93 13.03 13.86 -10.82
CA ARG A 93 13.25 15.29 -11.11
C ARG A 93 14.45 15.33 -12.06
N GLY A 94 14.28 15.93 -13.23
CA GLY A 94 15.42 16.24 -14.10
C GLY A 94 16.45 16.99 -13.26
N SER A 95 17.69 16.50 -13.26
CA SER A 95 18.83 17.20 -12.69
C SER A 95 18.88 18.60 -13.31
N ARG A 96 18.61 19.63 -12.49
CA ARG A 96 18.93 21.01 -12.84
C ARG A 96 20.38 21.27 -12.48
#